data_AF-A0A2V8XG02-F1
#
_entry.id   AF-A0A2V8XG02-F1
#
_cell.length_a   1.000
_cell.length_b   1.000
_cell.length_c   1.000
_cell.angle_alpha   90.00
_cell.angle_beta   90.00
_cell.angle_gamma   90.00
#
_symmetry.space_group_name_H-M   'P 1'
#
loop_
_entity.id
_entity.type
_entity.pdbx_description
1 polymer ?
#
loop_
_entity_poly.entity_id
_entity_poly.type
_entity_poly.pdbx_seq_one_letter_code
_entity_poly.pdbx_strand_id
1 'polypeptide(L)'
;MDYLFKTEPSEYSFADLQRDGVTQWDGVSNPVAVKNLREMKPGARLVIYETGDRKSAVGTASVVSVSASDPKNPVVTIKAGKPLDKPVSLDRIKSSKLFADSPLVRMGRLSVVPLTDAQYKFLIGN
;
A
#
# COMPACT_ATOMS: atom_id res chain seq x y z
N MET A 1 1.04 -10.10 -8.17
CA MET A 1 1.07 -9.97 -6.70
C MET A 1 0.77 -8.53 -6.38
N ASP A 2 -0.16 -8.31 -5.45
CA ASP A 2 -0.64 -6.98 -5.10
C ASP A 2 -0.06 -6.55 -3.77
N TYR A 3 -0.10 -5.25 -3.52
CA TYR A 3 0.49 -4.69 -2.30
C TYR A 3 -0.41 -3.61 -1.70
N LEU A 4 -0.16 -3.32 -0.43
CA LEU A 4 -0.73 -2.19 0.30
C LEU A 4 0.40 -1.29 0.79
N PHE A 5 0.29 0.01 0.51
CA PHE A 5 1.24 1.03 0.91
C PHE A 5 0.62 1.85 2.04
N LYS A 6 1.33 1.94 3.17
CA LYS A 6 0.95 2.80 4.28
C LYS A 6 1.55 4.19 4.09
N THR A 7 0.74 5.21 4.38
CA THR A 7 1.18 6.60 4.45
C THR A 7 0.50 7.33 5.61
N GLU A 8 1.15 8.31 6.20
CA GLU A 8 0.55 9.18 7.20
C GLU A 8 -0.08 10.40 6.49
N PRO A 9 -1.39 10.66 6.65
CA PRO A 9 -2.07 11.74 5.93
C PRO A 9 -1.51 13.14 6.21
N SER A 10 -0.85 13.33 7.35
CA SER A 10 -0.16 14.57 7.71
C SER A 10 1.14 14.80 6.92
N GLU A 11 1.72 13.74 6.37
CA GLU A 11 2.93 13.81 5.54
C GLU A 11 2.59 13.75 4.05
N TYR A 12 1.81 12.76 3.65
CA TYR A 12 1.37 12.58 2.26
C TYR A 12 0.08 11.76 2.21
N SER A 13 -1.05 12.43 1.99
CA SER A 13 -2.37 11.79 1.98
C SER A 13 -2.69 11.11 0.65
N PHE A 14 -3.74 10.27 0.62
CA PHE A 14 -4.23 9.77 -0.68
C PHE A 14 -4.76 10.90 -1.57
N ALA A 15 -5.30 11.97 -0.98
CA ALA A 15 -5.75 13.14 -1.74
C ALA A 15 -4.58 13.87 -2.42
N ASP A 16 -3.41 13.92 -1.78
CA ASP A 16 -2.18 14.44 -2.40
C ASP A 16 -1.76 13.58 -3.59
N LEU A 17 -1.74 12.25 -3.41
CA LEU A 17 -1.47 11.33 -4.50
C LEU A 17 -2.45 11.51 -5.68
N GLN A 18 -3.74 11.71 -5.40
CA GLN A 18 -4.73 11.96 -6.45
C GLN A 18 -4.51 13.28 -7.19
N ARG A 19 -4.15 14.35 -6.45
CA ARG A 19 -3.82 15.66 -7.03
C ARG A 19 -2.59 15.56 -7.93
N ASP A 20 -1.55 14.90 -7.45
CA ASP A 20 -0.27 14.78 -8.16
C ASP A 20 -0.38 13.79 -9.34
N GLY A 21 -1.27 12.81 -9.24
CA GLY A 21 -1.57 11.79 -10.25
C GLY A 21 -0.50 10.69 -10.35
N VAL A 22 0.78 11.05 -10.28
CA VAL A 22 1.93 10.15 -10.26
C VAL A 22 2.95 10.68 -9.25
N THR A 23 3.52 9.80 -8.44
CA THR A 23 4.58 10.17 -7.49
C THR A 23 5.64 9.09 -7.37
N GLN A 24 6.80 9.47 -6.84
CA GLN A 24 7.82 8.51 -6.39
C GLN A 24 7.53 8.11 -4.95
N TRP A 25 7.57 6.81 -4.70
CA TRP A 25 7.44 6.23 -3.37
C TRP A 25 8.84 5.87 -2.87
N ASP A 26 9.29 6.60 -1.86
CA ASP A 26 10.60 6.50 -1.23
C ASP A 26 10.49 6.45 0.30
N GLY A 27 11.60 6.71 1.02
CA GLY A 27 11.61 6.78 2.49
C GLY A 27 11.43 5.44 3.23
N VAL A 28 11.34 4.33 2.51
CA VAL A 28 11.11 3.00 3.09
C VAL A 28 12.43 2.38 3.58
N SER A 29 12.55 2.21 4.90
CA SER A 29 13.76 1.68 5.54
C SER A 29 13.61 0.28 6.16
N ASN A 30 12.38 -0.20 6.38
CA ASN A 30 12.16 -1.53 6.93
C ASN A 30 12.67 -2.61 5.95
N PRO A 31 13.58 -3.53 6.34
CA PRO A 31 14.18 -4.48 5.40
C PRO A 31 13.19 -5.36 4.64
N VAL A 32 12.08 -5.75 5.27
CA VAL A 32 11.01 -6.53 4.62
C VAL A 32 10.27 -5.66 3.60
N ALA A 33 9.99 -4.41 3.95
CA ALA A 33 9.34 -3.46 3.03
C ALA A 33 10.24 -3.13 1.82
N VAL A 34 11.54 -2.91 2.06
CA VAL A 34 12.55 -2.71 1.01
C VAL A 34 12.60 -3.91 0.06
N LYS A 35 12.60 -5.13 0.61
CA LYS A 35 12.52 -6.35 -0.19
C LYS A 35 11.26 -6.37 -1.05
N ASN A 36 10.09 -6.07 -0.47
CA ASN A 36 8.82 -6.06 -1.20
C ASN A 36 8.85 -5.05 -2.36
N LEU A 37 9.39 -3.84 -2.17
CA LEU A 37 9.54 -2.84 -3.23
C LEU A 37 10.40 -3.35 -4.39
N ARG A 38 11.50 -4.05 -4.10
CA ARG A 38 12.39 -4.62 -5.12
C ARG A 38 11.74 -5.74 -5.93
N GLU A 39 10.81 -6.48 -5.34
CA GLU A 39 10.12 -7.60 -5.99
C GLU A 39 8.91 -7.16 -6.82
N MET A 40 8.54 -5.87 -6.78
CA MET A 40 7.45 -5.33 -7.58
C MET A 40 7.76 -5.31 -9.07
N LYS A 41 6.69 -5.27 -9.86
CA LYS A 41 6.73 -5.14 -11.30
C LYS A 41 5.82 -4.00 -11.75
N PRO A 42 6.13 -3.31 -12.86
CA PRO A 42 5.19 -2.43 -13.53
C PRO A 42 3.83 -3.10 -13.71
N GLY A 43 2.75 -2.36 -13.44
CA GLY A 43 1.37 -2.85 -13.48
C GLY A 43 0.89 -3.58 -12.22
N ALA A 44 1.75 -3.80 -11.21
CA ALA A 44 1.30 -4.36 -9.93
C ALA A 44 0.24 -3.44 -9.28
N ARG A 45 -0.83 -4.04 -8.77
CA ARG A 45 -1.95 -3.30 -8.18
C ARG A 45 -1.64 -2.97 -6.73
N LEU A 46 -2.05 -1.77 -6.32
CA LEU A 46 -1.81 -1.24 -5.00
C LEU A 46 -3.11 -0.81 -4.32
N VAL A 47 -3.12 -0.93 -3.01
CA VAL A 47 -4.08 -0.25 -2.12
C VAL A 47 -3.32 0.79 -1.31
N ILE A 48 -3.85 2.01 -1.24
CA ILE A 48 -3.32 3.06 -0.36
C ILE A 48 -4.05 2.97 0.97
N TYR A 49 -3.27 2.89 2.04
CA TYR A 49 -3.73 2.79 3.42
C TYR A 49 -3.21 3.99 4.20
N GLU A 50 -4.13 4.78 4.74
CA GLU A 50 -3.79 5.83 5.68
C GLU A 50 -3.59 5.22 7.07
N THR A 51 -2.49 5.58 7.72
CA THR A 51 -2.12 5.17 9.08
C THR A 51 -2.02 6.38 10.02
N GLY A 52 -1.78 6.13 11.32
CA GLY A 52 -1.81 7.17 12.35
C GLY A 52 -3.22 7.35 12.89
N ASP A 53 -3.77 8.56 12.78
CA ASP A 53 -5.13 8.89 13.25
C ASP A 53 -6.23 8.28 12.39
N ARG A 54 -5.95 8.10 11.10
CA ARG A 54 -6.79 7.34 10.18
C ARG A 54 -6.14 5.98 9.99
N LYS A 55 -6.90 4.89 10.17
CA LYS A 55 -6.40 3.51 10.07
C LYS A 55 -7.27 2.75 9.08
N SER A 56 -7.16 3.11 7.80
CA SER A 56 -8.08 2.62 6.77
C SER A 56 -7.41 2.51 5.40
N ALA A 57 -7.79 1.50 4.63
CA ALA A 57 -7.60 1.52 3.19
C ALA A 57 -8.57 2.56 2.58
N VAL A 58 -8.07 3.43 1.71
CA VAL A 58 -8.82 4.60 1.20
C VAL A 58 -8.89 4.69 -0.31
N GLY A 59 -7.95 4.07 -1.03
CA GLY A 59 -7.89 4.17 -2.48
C GLY A 59 -7.03 3.10 -3.13
N THR A 60 -7.05 3.12 -4.46
CA THR A 60 -6.23 2.24 -5.30
C THR A 60 -5.09 3.02 -5.94
N ALA A 61 -4.05 2.31 -6.34
CA ALA A 61 -2.96 2.81 -7.16
C ALA A 61 -2.34 1.67 -7.98
N SER A 62 -1.37 1.98 -8.82
CA SER A 62 -0.62 0.97 -9.58
C SER A 62 0.85 1.35 -9.73
N VAL A 63 1.73 0.36 -9.74
CA VAL A 63 3.16 0.57 -10.02
C VAL A 63 3.35 0.94 -11.48
N VAL A 64 4.05 2.05 -11.74
CA VAL A 64 4.46 2.51 -13.07
C VAL A 64 5.85 1.95 -13.39
N SER A 65 6.79 2.11 -12.47
CA SER A 65 8.16 1.63 -12.63
C SER A 65 8.82 1.36 -11.28
N VAL A 66 9.89 0.55 -11.30
CA VAL A 66 10.69 0.21 -10.13
C VAL A 66 12.15 0.48 -10.48
N SER A 67 12.81 1.34 -9.72
CA SER A 67 14.25 1.54 -9.76
C SER A 67 14.87 0.90 -8.52
N ALA A 68 15.61 -0.19 -8.71
CA ALA A 68 16.25 -0.94 -7.63
C ALA A 68 17.78 -0.95 -7.78
N SER A 69 18.36 0.10 -8.38
CA SER A 69 19.80 0.26 -8.56
C SER A 69 20.53 0.36 -7.22
N ASP A 70 19.96 1.07 -6.25
CA ASP A 70 20.35 0.96 -4.84
C ASP A 70 19.50 -0.11 -4.16
N PRO A 71 20.06 -1.28 -3.79
CA PRO A 71 19.31 -2.34 -3.14
C PRO A 71 18.85 -1.99 -1.72
N LYS A 72 19.38 -0.93 -1.10
CA LYS A 72 18.95 -0.43 0.21
C LYS A 72 17.81 0.58 0.08
N ASN A 73 17.75 1.31 -1.04
CA ASN A 73 16.78 2.38 -1.27
C ASN A 73 16.12 2.24 -2.65
N PRO A 74 15.29 1.20 -2.87
CA PRO A 74 14.52 1.09 -4.09
C PRO A 74 13.49 2.22 -4.17
N VAL A 75 13.36 2.84 -5.34
CA VAL A 75 12.36 3.87 -5.61
C VAL A 75 11.31 3.32 -6.54
N VAL A 76 10.03 3.40 -6.14
CA VAL A 76 8.91 2.90 -6.94
C VAL A 76 8.06 4.08 -7.38
N THR A 77 7.90 4.27 -8.68
CA THR A 77 6.95 5.27 -9.19
C THR A 77 5.55 4.65 -9.21
N ILE A 78 4.58 5.31 -8.58
CA ILE A 78 3.19 4.86 -8.53
C ILE A 78 2.27 5.88 -9.17
N LYS A 79 1.18 5.39 -9.75
CA LYS A 79 0.09 6.22 -10.30
C LYS A 79 -1.15 6.07 -9.44
N ALA A 80 -1.79 7.19 -9.15
CA ALA A 80 -3.07 7.25 -8.45
C ALA A 80 -4.16 6.49 -9.21
N GLY A 81 -4.93 5.70 -8.47
CA GLY A 81 -6.16 5.08 -8.94
C GLY A 81 -7.39 5.83 -8.44
N LYS A 82 -8.47 5.07 -8.24
CA LYS A 82 -9.75 5.60 -7.74
C LYS A 82 -9.83 5.51 -6.22
N PRO A 83 -10.57 6.41 -5.55
CA PRO A 83 -10.94 6.22 -4.15
C PRO A 83 -11.80 4.96 -4.01
N LEU A 84 -11.77 4.35 -2.84
CA LEU A 84 -12.72 3.29 -2.50
C LEU A 84 -14.10 3.90 -2.24
N ASP A 85 -15.17 3.22 -2.65
CA ASP A 85 -16.55 3.66 -2.37
C ASP A 85 -16.77 3.86 -0.87
N LYS A 86 -16.16 3.00 -0.06
CA LYS A 86 -16.12 3.11 1.40
C LYS A 86 -14.72 2.74 1.89
N PRO A 87 -14.07 3.58 2.69
CA PRO A 87 -12.82 3.21 3.35
C PRO A 87 -12.99 1.93 4.17
N VAL A 88 -11.98 1.06 4.14
CA VAL A 88 -11.99 -0.20 4.89
C VAL A 88 -11.07 -0.04 6.09
N SER A 89 -11.67 0.11 7.28
CA SER A 89 -10.93 0.33 8.53
C SER A 89 -10.14 -0.89 8.98
N LEU A 90 -9.09 -0.67 9.77
CA LEU A 90 -8.29 -1.73 10.38
C LEU A 90 -9.13 -2.70 11.19
N ASP A 91 -10.15 -2.22 11.90
CA ASP A 91 -11.03 -3.07 12.70
C ASP A 91 -11.86 -4.01 11.82
N ARG A 92 -12.35 -3.50 10.68
CA ARG A 92 -13.04 -4.32 9.68
C ARG A 92 -12.09 -5.35 9.06
N ILE A 93 -10.84 -4.96 8.79
CA ILE A 93 -9.80 -5.87 8.28
C ILE A 93 -9.52 -6.98 9.30
N LYS A 94 -9.28 -6.63 10.57
CA LYS A 94 -8.99 -7.58 11.65
C LYS A 94 -10.15 -8.54 11.94
N SER A 95 -11.39 -8.12 11.71
CA SER A 95 -12.57 -8.95 11.87
C SER A 95 -12.70 -10.03 10.79
N SER A 96 -11.97 -9.90 9.69
CA SER A 96 -11.99 -10.88 8.58
C SER A 96 -10.93 -11.96 8.78
N LYS A 97 -11.35 -13.23 8.72
CA LYS A 97 -10.42 -14.38 8.76
C LYS A 97 -9.40 -14.35 7.62
N LEU A 98 -9.67 -13.65 6.52
CA LEU A 98 -8.74 -13.48 5.39
C LEU A 98 -7.43 -12.79 5.79
N PHE A 99 -7.44 -12.02 6.89
CA PHE A 99 -6.28 -11.26 7.35
C PHE A 99 -5.63 -11.80 8.63
N ALA A 100 -6.07 -12.96 9.13
CA ALA A 100 -5.58 -13.53 10.38
C ALA A 100 -4.05 -13.74 10.40
N ASP A 101 -3.49 -14.15 9.25
CA ASP A 101 -2.05 -14.32 9.04
C ASP A 101 -1.42 -13.17 8.22
N SER A 102 -2.19 -12.12 7.90
CA SER A 102 -1.69 -11.05 7.04
C SER A 102 -0.56 -10.26 7.73
N PRO A 103 0.53 -9.96 7.00
CA PRO A 103 1.54 -8.98 7.40
C PRO A 103 0.95 -7.66 7.90
N LEU A 104 -0.20 -7.22 7.35
CA LEU A 104 -0.86 -5.99 7.76
C LEU A 104 -1.28 -6.01 9.24
N VAL A 105 -1.77 -7.18 9.71
CA VAL A 105 -2.26 -7.38 11.07
C VAL A 105 -1.12 -7.78 12.01
N ARG A 106 -0.21 -8.65 11.56
CA ARG A 106 0.86 -9.20 12.39
C ARG A 106 2.09 -8.31 12.52
N MET A 107 2.35 -7.45 11.53
CA MET A 107 3.54 -6.58 11.49
C MET A 107 3.13 -5.11 11.37
N GLY A 108 2.73 -4.51 12.50
CA GLY A 108 2.22 -3.13 12.53
C GLY A 108 3.17 -2.09 11.90
N ARG A 109 4.49 -2.28 12.05
CA ARG A 109 5.54 -1.39 11.51
C ARG A 109 5.90 -1.64 10.04
N LEU A 110 5.28 -2.62 9.37
CA LEU A 110 5.52 -2.87 7.95
C LEU A 110 4.68 -1.88 7.12
N SER A 111 5.34 -1.03 6.33
CA SER A 111 4.70 0.01 5.50
C SER A 111 4.37 -0.45 4.08
N VAL A 112 5.10 -1.43 3.55
CA VAL A 112 4.85 -2.05 2.25
C VAL A 112 4.45 -3.50 2.50
N VAL A 113 3.17 -3.79 2.34
CA VAL A 113 2.55 -5.04 2.78
C VAL A 113 2.14 -5.85 1.54
N PRO A 114 2.57 -7.11 1.38
CA PRO A 114 2.08 -7.96 0.31
C PRO A 114 0.63 -8.38 0.60
N LEU A 115 -0.17 -8.45 -0.46
CA LEU A 115 -1.56 -8.89 -0.41
C LEU A 115 -1.75 -10.13 -1.29
N THR A 116 -2.61 -11.04 -0.81
CA THR A 116 -3.19 -12.05 -1.69
C THR A 116 -4.29 -11.44 -2.55
N ASP A 117 -4.64 -12.08 -3.66
CA ASP A 117 -5.74 -11.62 -4.52
C ASP A 117 -7.07 -11.50 -3.76
N ALA A 118 -7.33 -12.40 -2.82
CA ALA A 118 -8.53 -12.37 -1.97
C ALA A 118 -8.51 -11.17 -1.01
N GLN A 119 -7.36 -10.85 -0.42
CA GLN A 119 -7.20 -9.68 0.44
C GLN A 119 -7.36 -8.38 -0.37
N TYR A 120 -6.77 -8.31 -1.56
CA TYR A 120 -6.91 -7.16 -2.44
C TYR A 120 -8.38 -6.92 -2.82
N LYS A 121 -9.09 -7.95 -3.28
CA LYS A 121 -10.53 -7.90 -3.60
C LYS A 121 -11.37 -7.44 -2.42
N PHE A 122 -11.14 -8.00 -1.23
CA PHE A 122 -11.82 -7.60 -0.01
C PHE A 122 -11.65 -6.11 0.30
N LEU A 123 -10.45 -5.56 0.11
CA LEU A 123 -10.15 -4.16 0.38
C LEU A 123 -10.82 -3.23 -0.64
N ILE A 124 -10.87 -3.62 -1.91
CA ILE A 124 -11.46 -2.77 -2.96
C ILE A 124 -12.98 -2.93 -3.10
N GLY A 125 -13.59 -3.88 -2.39
CA GLY A 125 -15.04 -4.12 -2.42
C GLY A 125 -15.55 -4.91 -3.62
N ASN A 126 -14.69 -5.69 -4.27
CA ASN A 126 -15.03 -6.58 -5.41
C ASN A 126 -15.16 -8.05 -5.00
#